data_AF-A0A1C6IDY9-F1
#
_entry.id   AF-A0A1C6IDY9-F1
#
_cell.length_a   1.000
_cell.length_b   1.000
_cell.length_c   1.000
_cell.angle_alpha   90.00
_cell.angle_beta   90.00
_cell.angle_gamma   90.00
#
_symmetry.space_group_name_H-M   'P 1'
#
loop_
_entity.id
_entity.type
_entity.pdbx_description
1 polymer ?
#
loop_
_entity_poly.entity_id
_entity_poly.type
_entity_poly.pdbx_seq_one_letter_code
_entity_poly.pdbx_strand_id
1 'polypeptide(L)'
;MFFADRNFVYLTGLKTSRQAVLLAVKEADGSVHEQVYILPSDAYAERWTGARVKPQEAEEISGISYIRFVDAFERDFKALAVSGRYEKLYLEMSVLSMTD
;
A
#
# COMPACT_ATOMS: atom_id res chain seq x y z
N MET A 1 -14.33 -9.77 -11.92
CA MET A 1 -12.96 -10.31 -11.83
C MET A 1 -12.10 -9.24 -11.20
N PHE A 2 -11.46 -9.50 -10.05
CA PHE A 2 -10.57 -8.53 -9.41
C PHE A 2 -9.15 -8.76 -9.95
N PHE A 3 -8.51 -7.71 -10.43
CA PHE A 3 -7.09 -7.72 -10.75
C PHE A 3 -6.41 -6.78 -9.77
N ALA A 4 -5.45 -7.29 -8.99
CA ALA A 4 -4.56 -6.44 -8.22
C ALA A 4 -3.79 -5.54 -9.18
N ASP A 5 -3.56 -4.28 -8.78
CA ASP A 5 -2.80 -3.33 -9.58
C ASP A 5 -1.42 -3.92 -9.92
N ARG A 6 -1.05 -3.93 -11.20
CA ARG A 6 0.15 -4.63 -11.66
C ARG A 6 1.41 -3.98 -11.15
N ASN A 7 1.42 -2.65 -11.02
CA ASN A 7 2.58 -1.92 -10.50
C ASN A 7 2.76 -2.22 -9.02
N PHE A 8 1.68 -2.22 -8.24
CA PHE A 8 1.69 -2.61 -6.84
C PHE A 8 2.20 -4.05 -6.65
N VAL A 9 1.68 -5.01 -7.43
CA VAL A 9 2.14 -6.40 -7.36
C VAL A 9 3.60 -6.51 -7.80
N TYR A 10 4.03 -5.77 -8.82
CA TYR A 10 5.42 -5.78 -9.27
C TYR A 10 6.38 -5.25 -8.19
N LEU A 11 5.99 -4.18 -7.49
CA LEU A 11 6.82 -3.54 -6.46
C LEU A 11 6.80 -4.27 -5.12
N THR A 12 5.72 -4.97 -4.79
CA THR A 12 5.54 -5.55 -3.44
C THR A 12 5.37 -7.06 -3.42
N GLY A 13 5.11 -7.72 -4.55
CA GLY A 13 4.72 -9.14 -4.63
C GLY A 13 3.34 -9.46 -4.03
N LEU A 14 2.70 -8.51 -3.34
CA LEU A 14 1.47 -8.75 -2.59
C LEU A 14 0.27 -8.82 -3.51
N LYS A 15 -0.43 -9.96 -3.47
CA LYS A 15 -1.70 -10.16 -4.16
C LYS A 15 -2.86 -9.85 -3.21
N THR A 16 -3.03 -8.57 -2.89
CA THR A 16 -4.07 -8.14 -1.96
C THR A 16 -5.41 -8.02 -2.67
N SER A 17 -6.47 -8.55 -2.06
CA SER A 17 -7.76 -8.75 -2.73
C SER A 17 -8.64 -7.50 -2.83
N ARG A 18 -8.30 -6.39 -2.17
CA ARG A 18 -9.15 -5.18 -2.11
C ARG A 18 -8.43 -3.86 -1.94
N GLN A 19 -7.78 -3.65 -0.80
CA GLN A 19 -7.20 -2.36 -0.45
C GLN A 19 -5.82 -2.58 0.17
N ALA A 20 -4.84 -1.95 -0.46
CA ALA A 20 -3.49 -1.84 0.06
C ALA A 20 -2.86 -0.57 -0.51
N VAL A 21 -1.88 -0.02 0.18
CA VAL A 21 -1.12 1.13 -0.29
C VAL A 21 0.36 0.86 -0.09
N LEU A 22 1.17 1.15 -1.10
CA LEU A 22 2.62 1.27 -0.96
C LEU A 22 2.94 2.75 -0.86
N LEU A 23 3.66 3.14 0.18
CA LEU A 23 4.20 4.49 0.36
C LEU A 23 5.72 4.39 0.43
N ALA A 24 6.39 5.08 -0.48
CA ALA A 24 7.84 5.23 -0.47
C ALA A 24 8.18 6.70 -0.31
N VAL A 25 9.03 7.00 0.67
CA VAL A 25 9.51 8.35 0.97
C VAL A 25 11.01 8.37 0.73
N LYS A 26 11.46 9.29 -0.11
CA LYS A 26 12.89 9.53 -0.34
C LYS A 26 13.29 10.82 0.32
N GLU A 27 14.22 10.75 1.25
CA GLU A 27 14.75 11.90 1.98
C GLU A 27 15.82 12.64 1.16
N ALA A 28 16.14 13.86 1.58
CA ALA A 28 17.13 14.71 0.90
C ALA A 28 18.55 14.11 0.91
N ASP A 29 18.88 13.30 1.91
CA ASP A 29 20.15 12.57 2.02
C ASP A 29 20.21 11.31 1.13
N GLY A 30 19.11 11.01 0.42
CA GLY A 30 18.98 9.86 -0.45
C GLY A 30 18.50 8.58 0.24
N SER A 31 18.31 8.59 1.57
CA SER A 31 17.69 7.46 2.27
C SER A 31 16.24 7.26 1.82
N VAL A 32 15.79 6.01 1.83
CA VAL A 32 14.45 5.63 1.41
C VAL A 32 13.76 4.89 2.55
N HIS A 33 12.54 5.31 2.86
CA HIS A 33 11.65 4.63 3.77
C HIS A 33 10.45 4.09 2.98
N GLU A 34 10.23 2.79 3.05
CA GLU A 34 9.13 2.10 2.39
C GLU A 34 8.19 1.52 3.43
N GLN A 35 6.89 1.62 3.15
CA GLN A 35 5.85 1.15 4.04
C GLN A 35 4.67 0.62 3.22
N VAL A 36 4.14 -0.54 3.63
CA VAL A 36 2.91 -1.09 3.08
C VAL A 36 1.78 -1.00 4.09
N TYR A 37 0.63 -0.54 3.62
CA TYR A 37 -0.62 -0.53 4.35
C TYR A 37 -1.51 -1.67 3.86
N ILE A 38 -1.93 -2.54 4.77
CA ILE A 38 -2.82 -3.67 4.49
C ILE A 38 -4.15 -3.53 5.24
N LEU A 39 -5.17 -4.29 4.85
CA LEU A 39 -6.41 -4.32 5.62
C LEU A 39 -6.18 -5.01 6.98
N PRO A 40 -6.77 -4.50 8.08
CA PRO A 40 -6.77 -5.23 9.35
C PRO A 40 -7.53 -6.55 9.21
N SER A 41 -7.29 -7.52 10.08
CA SER A 41 -8.08 -8.75 10.06
C SER A 41 -9.55 -8.47 10.37
N ASP A 42 -10.45 -9.16 9.69
CA ASP A 42 -11.90 -9.03 9.86
C ASP A 42 -12.55 -10.37 9.62
N ALA A 43 -12.84 -11.08 10.70
CA ALA A 43 -13.39 -12.43 10.64
C ALA A 43 -14.75 -12.49 9.93
N TYR A 44 -15.54 -11.41 9.94
CA TYR A 44 -16.83 -11.38 9.26
C TYR A 44 -16.62 -11.22 7.76
N ALA A 45 -15.79 -10.29 7.33
CA ALA A 45 -15.48 -10.10 5.92
C ALA A 45 -14.73 -11.30 5.33
N GLU A 46 -13.73 -11.84 6.03
CA GLU A 46 -12.89 -12.95 5.55
C GLU A 46 -13.69 -14.22 5.22
N ARG A 47 -14.87 -14.43 5.84
CA ARG A 47 -15.81 -15.51 5.48
C ARG A 47 -16.31 -15.44 4.04
N TRP A 48 -16.43 -14.22 3.51
CA TRP A 48 -16.98 -13.96 2.18
C TRP A 48 -15.92 -13.58 1.15
N THR A 49 -14.79 -13.05 1.62
CA THR A 49 -13.78 -12.41 0.75
C THR A 49 -12.46 -13.15 0.69
N GLY A 50 -12.34 -14.24 1.45
CA GLY A 50 -11.08 -14.92 1.69
C GLY A 50 -10.23 -14.22 2.75
N ALA A 51 -9.18 -14.92 3.19
CA ALA A 51 -8.25 -14.44 4.19
C ALA A 51 -7.56 -13.14 3.74
N ARG A 52 -7.39 -12.21 4.68
CA ARG A 52 -6.56 -11.02 4.49
C ARG A 52 -5.11 -11.36 4.83
N VAL A 53 -4.18 -10.84 4.03
CA VAL A 53 -2.72 -10.94 4.28
C VAL A 53 -2.43 -10.48 5.71
N LYS A 54 -1.60 -11.21 6.43
CA LYS A 54 -1.17 -10.84 7.80
C LYS A 54 0.10 -9.99 7.75
N PRO A 55 0.40 -9.17 8.78
CA PRO A 55 1.59 -8.30 8.75
C PRO A 55 2.90 -9.05 8.46
N GLN A 56 3.10 -10.19 9.11
CA GLN A 56 4.31 -10.99 8.92
C GLN A 56 4.41 -11.59 7.51
N GLU A 57 3.30 -12.10 6.98
CA GLU A 57 3.23 -12.57 5.59
C GLU A 57 3.51 -11.42 4.60
N ALA A 58 3.01 -10.21 4.89
CA ALA A 58 3.27 -9.04 4.05
C ALA A 58 4.76 -8.68 4.03
N GLU A 59 5.42 -8.69 5.19
CA GLU A 59 6.87 -8.47 5.30
C GLU A 59 7.66 -9.56 4.56
N GLU A 60 7.32 -10.83 4.76
CA GLU A 60 8.01 -11.97 4.12
C GLU A 60 7.90 -11.94 2.59
N ILE A 61 6.74 -11.56 2.04
CA ILE A 61 6.52 -11.51 0.59
C ILE A 61 7.14 -10.25 -0.03
N SER A 62 6.98 -9.10 0.61
CA SER A 62 7.39 -7.81 0.03
C SER A 62 8.84 -7.42 0.32
N GLY A 63 9.44 -7.97 1.37
CA GLY A 63 10.73 -7.52 1.90
C GLY A 63 10.66 -6.16 2.63
N ILE A 64 9.47 -5.57 2.79
CA ILE A 64 9.27 -4.29 3.45
C ILE A 64 8.93 -4.52 4.92
N SER A 65 9.80 -4.06 5.83
CA SER A 65 9.60 -4.26 7.27
C SER A 65 8.54 -3.38 7.92
N TYR A 66 8.15 -2.27 7.29
CA TYR A 66 7.18 -1.34 7.86
C TYR A 66 5.76 -1.62 7.38
N ILE A 67 5.11 -2.59 8.01
CA ILE A 67 3.72 -2.94 7.71
C ILE A 67 2.75 -2.22 8.67
N ARG A 68 1.74 -1.54 8.13
CA ARG A 68 0.67 -0.85 8.87
C ARG A 68 -0.71 -1.22 8.34
N PHE A 69 -1.76 -0.79 9.03
CA PHE A 69 -3.13 -0.92 8.54
C PHE A 69 -3.59 0.32 7.78
N VAL A 70 -4.47 0.14 6.79
CA VAL A 70 -4.95 1.22 5.90
C VAL A 70 -5.62 2.40 6.63
N ASP A 71 -6.10 2.21 7.85
CA ASP A 71 -6.66 3.28 8.70
C ASP A 71 -5.58 4.30 9.16
N ALA A 72 -4.31 3.89 9.18
CA ALA A 72 -3.19 4.76 9.49
C ALA A 72 -2.76 5.64 8.30
N PHE A 73 -3.10 5.25 7.07
CA PHE A 73 -2.54 5.85 5.85
C PHE A 73 -2.79 7.35 5.77
N GLU A 74 -4.04 7.79 5.96
CA GLU A 74 -4.39 9.21 5.81
C GLU A 74 -3.61 10.09 6.79
N ARG A 75 -3.48 9.66 8.04
CA ARG A 75 -2.70 10.38 9.06
C ARG A 75 -1.23 10.48 8.66
N ASP A 76 -0.63 9.35 8.27
CA ASP A 76 0.80 9.26 7.97
C ASP A 76 1.14 10.05 6.70
N PHE A 77 0.34 9.90 5.63
CA PHE A 77 0.48 10.67 4.39
C PHE A 77 0.30 12.16 4.63
N LYS A 78 -0.73 12.56 5.40
CA LYS A 78 -0.98 13.97 5.73
C LYS A 78 0.22 14.60 6.45
N ALA A 79 0.83 13.88 7.40
CA ALA A 79 2.01 14.37 8.10
C ALA A 79 3.17 14.67 7.15
N LEU A 80 3.38 13.84 6.11
CA LEU A 80 4.38 14.09 5.08
C LEU A 80 3.98 15.25 4.17
N ALA A 81 2.75 15.26 3.68
CA ALA A 81 2.24 16.26 2.74
C ALA A 81 2.27 17.70 3.31
N VAL A 82 2.01 17.87 4.61
CA VAL A 82 2.01 19.19 5.26
C VAL A 82 3.37 19.57 5.87
N SER A 83 4.37 18.69 5.80
CA SER A 83 5.67 18.93 6.44
C SER A 83 6.50 20.04 5.77
N GLY A 84 6.18 20.38 4.52
CA GLY A 84 6.99 21.29 3.70
C GLY A 84 8.34 20.72 3.26
N ARG A 85 8.64 19.45 3.56
CA ARG A 85 9.93 18.81 3.21
C ARG A 85 9.99 18.20 1.82
N TYR A 86 8.83 17.97 1.19
CA TYR A 86 8.74 17.28 -0.09
C TYR A 86 8.06 18.19 -1.12
N GLU A 87 8.73 18.39 -2.25
CA GLU A 87 8.23 19.20 -3.37
C GLU A 87 7.57 18.36 -4.47
N LYS A 88 7.82 17.05 -4.46
CA LYS A 88 7.39 16.13 -5.53
C LYS A 88 6.57 14.99 -4.95
N LEU A 89 5.41 14.75 -5.56
CA LEU A 89 4.54 13.62 -5.29
C LEU A 89 4.40 12.80 -6.57
N TYR A 90 4.76 11.52 -6.48
CA TYR A 90 4.58 10.56 -7.57
C TYR A 90 3.42 9.64 -7.22
N LEU A 91 2.46 9.53 -8.13
CA LEU A 91 1.30 8.67 -7.99
C LEU A 91 1.20 7.76 -9.20
N GLU A 92 0.82 6.51 -8.97
CA GLU A 92 0.31 5.66 -10.02
C GLU A 92 -1.06 6.22 -10.42
N MET A 93 -1.20 6.61 -11.68
CA MET A 93 -2.46 7.05 -12.27
C MET A 93 -2.73 6.19 -13.48
N SER A 94 -3.17 4.95 -13.25
CA SER A 94 -3.70 4.12 -14.31
C SER A 94 -4.99 4.74 -14.84
N VAL A 95 -5.05 4.94 -16.16
CA VAL A 95 -6.29 5.34 -16.85
C VAL A 95 -7.27 4.18 -16.72
N LEU A 96 -8.39 4.40 -16.03
CA LEU A 96 -9.55 3.53 -16.15
C LEU A 96 -10.06 3.67 -17.59
N SER A 97 -9.65 2.76 -18.48
CA SER A 97 -10.38 2.58 -19.72
C SER A 97 -11.78 2.10 -19.34
N MET A 98 -12.77 2.99 -19.44
CA MET A 98 -14.16 2.59 -19.47
C MET A 98 -14.32 1.75 -20.74
N THR A 99 -14.22 0.43 -20.60
CA THR A 99 -14.77 -0.47 -21.61
C THR A 99 -16.29 -0.39 -21.50
N ASP A 100 -16.92 -0.15 -22.64
CA ASP A 100 -18.37 0.02 -22.86
C ASP A 100 -19.24 -1.05 -22.19
#